data_AF-A0A8H5XVS3-F1
#
_entry.id   AF-A0A8H5XVS3-F1
#
_cell.length_a   1.000
_cell.length_b   1.000
_cell.length_c   1.000
_cell.angle_alpha   90.00
_cell.angle_beta   90.00
_cell.angle_gamma   90.00
#
_symmetry.space_group_name_H-M   'P 1'
#
loop_
_entity.id
_entity.type
_entity.pdbx_description
1 polymer ?
#
loop_
_entity_poly.entity_id
_entity_poly.type
_entity_poly.pdbx_seq_one_letter_code
_entity_poly.pdbx_strand_id
1 'polypeptide(L)'
;MKLTNFPILIPAFTAQIAINDPLVITSNLLNIPFLPKAGTLVSEPGYELPLEATFIHGSDFIRRDPDGQWVKLEVTSVARDTSGSLLRFSYNGVVNMAGDEGKVIRGDTNATTTGFGNACE
;
A
#
# COMPACT_ATOMS: atom_id res chain seq x y z
N MET A 1 -15.90 26.80 -9.31
CA MET A 1 -17.21 26.55 -8.66
C MET A 1 -16.97 25.49 -7.60
N LYS A 2 -17.05 25.83 -6.30
CA LYS A 2 -16.87 24.85 -5.22
C LYS A 2 -18.17 24.06 -5.12
N LEU A 3 -18.14 22.76 -5.40
CA LEU A 3 -19.30 21.87 -5.27
C LEU A 3 -19.69 21.81 -3.78
N THR A 4 -20.61 22.67 -3.35
CA THR A 4 -21.18 22.63 -2.00
C THR A 4 -22.10 21.41 -1.88
N ASN A 5 -21.94 20.61 -0.82
CA ASN A 5 -22.69 19.37 -0.50
C ASN A 5 -22.15 18.04 -1.04
N PHE A 6 -20.90 17.99 -1.53
CA PHE A 6 -20.23 16.73 -1.83
C PHE A 6 -19.10 16.45 -0.83
N PRO A 7 -18.86 15.18 -0.46
CA PRO A 7 -17.69 14.81 0.32
C PRO A 7 -16.41 15.27 -0.38
N ILE A 8 -15.47 15.79 0.41
CA ILE A 8 -14.12 16.10 -0.06
C ILE A 8 -13.13 15.21 0.69
N LEU A 9 -12.12 14.71 -0.01
CA LEU A 9 -11.04 13.97 0.61
C LEU A 9 -10.02 14.96 1.16
N ILE A 10 -9.60 14.73 2.41
CA ILE A 10 -8.51 15.45 3.06
C ILE A 10 -7.37 14.43 3.24
N PRO A 11 -6.17 14.68 2.70
CA PRO A 11 -5.02 13.84 2.97
C PRO A 11 -4.77 13.75 4.48
N ALA A 12 -4.76 12.53 5.02
CA ALA A 12 -4.65 12.29 6.45
C ALA A 12 -3.29 11.69 6.81
N PHE A 13 -2.94 10.58 6.17
CA PHE A 13 -1.69 9.86 6.42
C PHE A 13 -1.08 9.38 5.11
N THR A 14 0.25 9.34 5.05
CA THR A 14 1.02 8.68 4.00
C THR A 14 1.68 7.43 4.56
N ALA A 15 1.42 6.29 3.92
CA ALA A 15 2.09 5.02 4.20
C ALA A 15 3.20 4.80 3.15
N GLN A 16 4.46 4.77 3.59
CA GLN A 16 5.59 4.38 2.77
C GLN A 16 6.06 3.00 3.22
N ILE A 17 5.91 2.00 2.37
CA ILE A 17 6.13 0.61 2.74
C ILE A 17 7.31 0.07 1.93
N ALA A 18 8.40 -0.23 2.63
CA ALA A 18 9.50 -1.02 2.07
C ALA A 18 9.12 -2.51 2.09
N ILE A 19 9.34 -3.19 0.98
CA ILE A 19 8.97 -4.60 0.79
C ILE A 19 10.20 -5.45 0.45
N ASN A 20 10.14 -6.73 0.80
CA ASN A 20 11.09 -7.75 0.36
C ASN A 20 10.67 -8.37 -0.97
N ASP A 21 11.54 -9.23 -1.50
CA ASP A 21 11.25 -10.05 -2.67
C ASP A 21 9.97 -10.89 -2.46
N PRO A 22 9.16 -11.10 -3.52
CA PRO A 22 7.95 -11.90 -3.46
C PRO A 22 8.22 -13.36 -3.06
N LEU A 23 7.45 -13.88 -2.11
CA LEU A 23 7.37 -15.30 -1.79
C LEU A 23 6.21 -15.93 -2.56
N VAL A 24 6.52 -16.86 -3.47
CA VAL A 24 5.52 -17.55 -4.29
C VAL A 24 4.87 -18.67 -3.50
N ILE A 25 3.57 -18.56 -3.23
CA ILE A 25 2.78 -19.63 -2.56
C ILE A 25 2.16 -20.55 -3.60
N THR A 26 1.54 -19.97 -4.64
CA THR A 26 1.00 -20.69 -5.80
C THR A 26 1.23 -19.84 -7.05
N SER A 27 0.85 -20.34 -8.24
CA SER A 27 0.93 -19.56 -9.48
C SER A 27 0.14 -18.24 -9.43
N ASN A 28 -0.91 -18.18 -8.61
CA ASN A 28 -1.84 -17.04 -8.54
C ASN A 28 -1.84 -16.34 -7.17
N LEU A 29 -0.96 -16.74 -6.24
CA LEU A 29 -0.88 -16.17 -4.90
C LEU A 29 0.58 -15.93 -4.52
N LEU A 30 0.89 -14.66 -4.27
CA LEU A 30 2.16 -14.19 -3.75
C LEU A 30 1.97 -13.64 -2.35
N ASN A 31 3.00 -13.78 -1.53
CA ASN A 31 3.15 -13.05 -0.29
C ASN A 31 4.31 -12.06 -0.44
N ILE A 32 4.07 -10.79 -0.15
CA ILE A 32 5.06 -9.72 -0.20
C ILE A 32 5.34 -9.29 1.25
N PRO A 33 6.41 -9.77 1.88
CA PRO A 33 6.73 -9.40 3.25
C PRO A 33 7.21 -7.96 3.32
N PHE A 34 6.81 -7.22 4.36
CA PHE A 34 7.37 -5.89 4.61
C PHE A 34 8.79 -6.05 5.14
N LEU A 35 9.68 -5.11 4.77
CA LEU A 35 11.00 -5.01 5.38
C LEU A 35 10.84 -4.37 6.78
N PRO A 36 11.14 -5.09 7.87
CA PRO A 36 10.89 -4.57 9.21
C PRO A 36 11.67 -3.29 9.48
N LYS A 37 10.99 -2.30 10.06
CA LYS A 37 11.55 -0.99 10.45
C LYS A 37 12.07 -0.13 9.29
N ALA A 38 11.66 -0.42 8.05
CA ALA A 38 12.07 0.34 6.87
C ALA A 38 10.91 1.12 6.22
N GLY A 39 9.70 1.00 6.74
CA GLY A 39 8.52 1.75 6.27
C GLY A 39 7.89 2.60 7.37
N THR A 40 7.15 3.63 6.96
CA THR A 40 6.54 4.62 7.85
C THR A 40 5.05 4.83 7.55
N LEU A 41 4.32 5.26 8.58
CA LEU A 41 2.97 5.79 8.48
C LEU A 41 2.97 7.14 9.20
N VAL A 42 2.82 8.22 8.43
CA VAL A 42 3.00 9.60 8.93
C VAL A 42 1.80 10.44 8.56
N SER A 43 1.34 11.28 9.49
CA SER A 43 0.28 12.26 9.24
C SER A 43 0.72 13.35 8.26
N GLU A 44 -0.18 13.75 7.35
CA GLU A 44 0.05 14.88 6.46
C GLU A 44 0.13 16.21 7.21
N PRO A 45 0.92 17.19 6.74
CA PRO A 45 1.02 18.49 7.38
C PRO A 45 -0.33 19.17 7.56
N GLY A 46 -0.70 19.48 8.81
CA GLY A 46 -1.96 20.15 9.14
C GLY A 46 -3.15 19.21 9.37
N TYR A 47 -2.97 17.89 9.27
CA TYR A 47 -3.98 16.95 9.74
C TYR A 47 -4.06 16.97 11.27
N GLU A 48 -5.27 16.88 11.83
CA GLU A 48 -5.53 17.13 13.26
C GLU A 48 -4.88 16.09 14.19
N LEU A 49 -4.74 14.85 13.72
CA LEU A 49 -4.14 13.77 14.50
C LEU A 49 -2.67 13.56 14.11
N PRO A 50 -1.69 14.05 14.89
CA PRO A 50 -0.28 13.80 14.61
C PRO A 50 0.02 12.32 14.82
N LEU A 51 0.59 11.69 13.78
CA LEU A 51 1.04 10.31 13.83
C LEU A 51 2.40 10.20 13.17
N GLU A 52 3.35 9.59 13.86
CA GLU A 52 4.61 9.13 13.30
C GLU A 52 4.83 7.70 13.79
N ALA A 53 4.71 6.74 12.88
CA ALA A 53 4.84 5.34 13.19
C ALA A 53 5.73 4.61 12.17
N THR A 54 6.38 3.54 12.63
CA THR A 54 7.23 2.68 11.82
C THR A 54 6.62 1.29 11.73
N PHE A 55 6.54 0.72 10.53
CA PHE A 55 6.08 -0.66 10.35
C PHE A 55 7.10 -1.65 10.93
N ILE A 56 6.67 -2.50 11.85
CA ILE A 56 7.55 -3.49 12.51
C ILE A 56 7.33 -4.92 11.99
N HIS A 57 6.17 -5.17 11.38
CA HIS A 57 5.78 -6.44 10.79
C HIS A 57 4.62 -6.20 9.83
N GLY A 58 4.56 -6.88 8.70
CA GLY A 58 3.41 -6.84 7.83
C GLY A 58 3.65 -7.59 6.53
N SER A 59 2.57 -7.80 5.79
CA SER A 59 2.65 -8.40 4.47
C SER A 59 1.44 -8.05 3.61
N ASP A 60 1.63 -8.10 2.30
CA ASP A 60 0.58 -8.10 1.30
C ASP A 60 0.43 -9.49 0.69
N PHE A 61 -0.78 -10.04 0.70
CA PHE A 61 -1.11 -11.23 -0.09
C PHE A 61 -1.73 -10.80 -1.43
N ILE A 62 -0.92 -10.86 -2.48
CA ILE A 62 -1.34 -10.48 -3.83
C ILE A 62 -1.93 -11.69 -4.54
N ARG A 63 -3.21 -11.63 -4.86
CA ARG A 63 -3.92 -12.65 -5.63
C ARG A 63 -4.18 -12.19 -7.05
N ARG A 64 -3.70 -12.96 -8.02
CA ARG A 64 -3.95 -12.72 -9.45
C ARG A 64 -5.29 -13.33 -9.85
N ASP A 65 -6.09 -12.58 -10.60
CA ASP A 65 -7.27 -13.13 -11.23
C ASP A 65 -6.87 -14.11 -12.37
N PRO A 66 -7.73 -15.07 -12.74
CA PRO A 66 -7.37 -16.13 -13.71
C PRO A 66 -6.96 -15.63 -15.09
N ASP A 67 -7.47 -14.47 -15.52
CA ASP A 67 -7.12 -13.83 -16.79
C ASP A 67 -5.87 -12.94 -16.71
N GLY A 68 -5.33 -12.74 -15.51
CA GLY A 68 -4.15 -11.91 -15.24
C GLY A 68 -4.37 -10.40 -15.42
N GLN A 69 -5.60 -9.93 -15.66
CA GLN A 69 -5.86 -8.51 -15.89
C GLN A 69 -5.90 -7.70 -14.60
N TRP A 70 -6.25 -8.36 -13.49
CA TRP A 70 -6.42 -7.73 -12.19
C TRP A 70 -5.67 -8.49 -11.12
N VAL A 71 -5.25 -7.76 -10.10
CA VAL A 71 -4.76 -8.32 -8.84
C VAL A 71 -5.50 -7.74 -7.66
N LYS A 72 -5.67 -8.56 -6.63
CA LYS A 72 -6.27 -8.18 -5.35
C LYS A 72 -5.18 -8.15 -4.31
N LEU A 73 -5.08 -7.02 -3.61
CA LEU A 73 -4.16 -6.79 -2.50
C LEU A 73 -4.90 -7.07 -1.19
N GLU A 74 -4.21 -7.71 -0.26
CA GLU A 74 -4.70 -7.99 1.08
C GLU A 74 -3.57 -7.73 2.06
N VAL A 75 -3.51 -6.49 2.54
CA VAL A 75 -2.46 -6.03 3.44
C VAL A 75 -2.91 -6.16 4.88
N THR A 76 -2.05 -6.78 5.69
CA THR A 76 -2.15 -6.74 7.15
C THR A 76 -0.78 -6.48 7.75
N SER A 77 -0.73 -5.52 8.66
CA SER A 77 0.51 -5.00 9.22
C SER A 77 0.31 -4.46 10.64
N VAL A 78 1.44 -4.33 11.34
CA VAL A 78 1.55 -3.68 12.64
C VAL A 78 2.61 -2.58 12.55
N ALA A 79 2.22 -1.38 12.95
CA ALA A 79 3.12 -0.25 13.12
C ALA A 79 3.27 0.09 14.61
N ARG A 80 4.39 0.72 14.95
CA ARG A 80 4.66 1.24 16.29
C ARG A 80 4.93 2.73 16.21
N ASP A 81 4.25 3.51 17.03
CA ASP A 81 4.47 4.96 17.13
C ASP A 81 5.67 5.32 18.03
N THR A 82 5.99 6.61 18.08
CA THR A 82 7.06 7.16 18.92
C THR A 82 6.81 7.03 20.43
N SER A 83 5.55 6.84 20.86
CA SER A 83 5.20 6.55 22.26
C SER A 83 5.43 5.08 22.64
N GLY A 84 5.59 4.21 21.64
CA GLY A 84 5.69 2.76 21.80
C GLY A 84 4.36 2.02 21.65
N SER A 85 3.27 2.72 21.37
CA SER A 85 1.95 2.14 21.13
C SER A 85 1.90 1.40 19.79
N LEU A 86 1.06 0.37 19.70
CA LEU A 86 0.91 -0.44 18.49
C LEU A 86 -0.37 -0.07 17.74
N LEU A 87 -0.27 0.00 16.41
CA LEU A 87 -1.38 0.21 15.50
C LEU A 87 -1.50 -0.97 14.54
N ARG A 88 -2.71 -1.45 14.32
CA ARG A 88 -3.00 -2.35 13.20
C ARG A 88 -3.24 -1.51 11.96
N PHE A 89 -2.52 -1.82 10.89
CA PHE A 89 -2.72 -1.25 9.57
C PHE A 89 -3.18 -2.35 8.62
N SER A 90 -4.28 -2.12 7.91
CA SER A 90 -4.80 -3.07 6.92
C SER A 90 -5.54 -2.35 5.82
N TYR A 91 -5.36 -2.80 4.58
CA TYR A 91 -6.17 -2.36 3.46
C TYR A 91 -6.38 -3.51 2.48
N ASN A 92 -7.45 -3.40 1.69
CA ASN A 92 -7.66 -4.22 0.51
C ASN A 92 -7.66 -3.28 -0.70
N GLY A 93 -7.17 -3.77 -1.83
CA GLY A 93 -7.12 -2.99 -3.07
C GLY A 93 -7.30 -3.88 -4.28
N VAL A 94 -7.70 -3.28 -5.39
CA VAL A 94 -7.73 -3.94 -6.70
C VAL A 94 -6.90 -3.10 -7.65
N VAL A 95 -5.95 -3.74 -8.34
CA VAL A 95 -5.04 -3.05 -9.27
C VAL A 95 -5.20 -3.63 -10.66
N ASN A 96 -5.31 -2.76 -11.66
CA ASN A 96 -5.29 -3.13 -13.06
C ASN A 96 -3.85 -3.39 -13.53
N MET A 97 -3.62 -4.49 -14.23
CA MET A 97 -2.28 -4.88 -14.66
C MET A 97 -1.82 -4.24 -15.98
N ALA A 98 -2.65 -3.49 -16.71
CA ALA A 98 -2.28 -2.90 -18.00
C ALA A 98 -1.39 -1.65 -17.88
N GLY A 99 -1.41 -0.97 -16.74
CA GLY A 99 -0.70 0.30 -16.49
C GLY A 99 0.75 0.16 -16.02
N ASP A 100 1.37 1.29 -15.67
CA ASP A 100 2.73 1.36 -15.13
C ASP A 100 2.82 0.67 -13.75
N GLU A 101 1.73 0.70 -12.99
CA GLU A 101 1.57 0.04 -11.70
C GLU A 101 1.60 -1.48 -11.87
N GLY A 102 0.97 -1.98 -12.94
CA GLY A 102 1.07 -3.38 -13.35
C GLY A 102 2.50 -3.80 -13.66
N LYS A 103 3.32 -2.91 -14.24
CA LYS A 103 4.75 -3.18 -14.50
C LYS A 103 5.53 -3.34 -13.21
N VAL A 104 5.26 -2.46 -12.22
CA VAL A 104 5.85 -2.57 -10.89
C VAL A 104 5.49 -3.90 -10.24
N ILE A 105 4.20 -4.29 -10.25
CA ILE A 105 3.73 -5.54 -9.64
C ILE A 105 4.28 -6.79 -10.34
N ARG A 106 4.53 -6.73 -11.65
CA ARG A 106 5.22 -7.81 -12.37
C ARG A 106 6.73 -7.86 -12.14
N GLY A 107 7.32 -6.78 -11.65
CA GLY A 107 8.78 -6.64 -11.55
C GLY A 107 9.44 -6.42 -12.91
N ASP A 108 8.75 -5.77 -13.85
CA ASP A 108 9.29 -5.48 -15.17
C ASP A 108 10.53 -4.56 -15.05
N THR A 109 11.60 -4.83 -15.81
CA THR A 109 12.88 -4.10 -15.70
C THR A 109 12.81 -2.63 -16.08
N ASN A 110 11.75 -2.22 -16.78
CA ASN A 110 11.46 -0.85 -17.18
C ASN A 110 10.37 -0.20 -16.31
N ALA A 111 9.99 -0.81 -15.19
CA ALA A 111 9.10 -0.19 -14.21
C ALA A 111 9.75 1.06 -13.63
N THR A 112 8.96 2.12 -13.50
CA THR A 112 9.37 3.40 -12.90
C THR A 112 8.49 3.73 -11.70
N THR A 113 8.91 4.69 -10.88
CA THR A 113 8.04 5.26 -9.85
C THR A 113 6.76 5.81 -10.49
N THR A 114 5.60 5.39 -9.98
CA THR A 114 4.28 5.84 -10.44
C THR A 114 3.80 7.05 -9.63
N GLY A 115 2.85 7.80 -10.19
CA GLY A 115 2.20 8.89 -9.48
C GLY A 115 1.26 8.39 -8.38
N PHE A 116 1.02 9.22 -7.36
CA PHE A 116 0.02 8.93 -6.34
C PHE A 116 -1.38 8.83 -6.96
N GLY A 117 -2.15 7.81 -6.56
CA GLY A 117 -3.55 7.62 -6.97
C GLY A 117 -3.75 6.87 -8.30
N ASN A 118 -2.68 6.43 -8.98
CA ASN A 118 -2.84 5.72 -10.26
C ASN A 118 -3.16 4.22 -10.13
N ALA A 119 -2.86 3.59 -8.99
CA ALA A 119 -2.89 2.12 -8.85
C ALA A 119 -4.22 1.56 -8.33
N CYS A 120 -4.87 2.30 -7.44
CA CYS A 120 -6.03 1.84 -6.70
C CYS A 120 -7.10 2.93 -6.80
N GLU A 121 -8.26 2.60 -7.37
CA GLU A 121 -9.52 3.34 -7.17
C GLU A 121 -10.31 2.74 -6.00
#